data_AF-A0A5N8X5D9-F1
#
_entry.id   AF-A0A5N8X5D9-F1
#
_cell.length_a   1.000
_cell.length_b   1.000
_cell.length_c   1.000
_cell.angle_alpha   90.00
_cell.angle_beta   90.00
_cell.angle_gamma   90.00
#
_symmetry.space_group_name_H-M   'P 1'
#
loop_
_entity.id
_entity.type
_entity.pdbx_description
1 polymer ?
#
loop_
_entity_poly.entity_id
_entity_poly.type
_entity_poly.pdbx_seq_one_letter_code
_entity_poly.pdbx_strand_id
1 'polypeptide(L)' 'MTAELTERTFALSHLDALESEAVHIFREVAGEFERPVILFSGGKDSIVMLHLALKAFAPAAIPFSLL' A
#
# COMPACT_ATOMS: atom_id res chain seq x y z
N MET A 1 -17.94 10.67 -36.19
CA MET A 1 -17.65 9.46 -35.38
C MET A 1 -16.62 9.85 -34.32
N THR A 2 -17.00 10.79 -33.45
CA THR A 2 -16.11 11.51 -32.52
C THR A 2 -16.96 11.98 -31.33
N ALA A 3 -17.57 11.05 -30.59
CA ALA A 3 -18.36 11.38 -29.41
C ALA A 3 -18.62 10.15 -28.48
N GLU A 4 -17.81 9.09 -28.54
CA GLU A 4 -17.98 7.88 -27.70
C GLU A 4 -16.74 7.57 -26.85
N LEU A 5 -16.01 8.60 -26.41
CA LEU A 5 -15.08 8.47 -25.29
C LEU A 5 -15.70 9.04 -24.00
N THR A 6 -17.03 8.90 -23.89
CA THR A 6 -17.85 9.27 -22.75
C THR A 6 -17.42 8.47 -21.52
N GLU A 7 -16.87 9.19 -20.54
CA GLU A 7 -16.85 8.84 -19.11
C GLU A 7 -16.77 7.35 -18.77
N ARG A 8 -15.58 6.76 -18.92
CA ARG A 8 -15.23 5.75 -17.90
C ARG A 8 -15.00 6.54 -16.63
N THR A 9 -15.99 6.57 -15.76
CA THR A 9 -15.78 6.97 -14.37
C THR A 9 -14.55 6.18 -13.90
N PHE A 10 -13.45 6.88 -13.62
CA PHE A 10 -12.22 6.31 -13.06
C PHE A 10 -12.48 5.89 -11.61
N ALA A 11 -13.49 5.04 -11.40
CA ALA A 11 -13.79 4.46 -10.11
C ALA A 11 -12.67 3.46 -9.82
N LEU A 12 -11.93 3.70 -8.74
CA LEU A 12 -11.01 2.73 -8.19
C LEU A 12 -11.76 1.42 -7.97
N SER A 13 -11.15 0.29 -8.33
CA SER A 13 -11.69 -0.99 -7.87
C SER A 13 -11.61 -1.04 -6.34
N HIS A 14 -12.39 -1.93 -5.73
CA HIS A 14 -12.34 -2.11 -4.29
C HIS A 14 -10.92 -2.44 -3.79
N LEU A 15 -10.17 -3.26 -4.54
CA LEU A 15 -8.79 -3.60 -4.19
C LEU A 15 -7.84 -2.42 -4.39
N ASP A 16 -8.01 -1.59 -5.42
CA ASP A 16 -7.19 -0.40 -5.61
C ASP A 16 -7.40 0.60 -4.47
N ALA A 17 -8.64 0.75 -3.99
CA ALA A 17 -8.96 1.60 -2.86
C ALA A 17 -8.28 1.09 -1.57
N LEU A 18 -8.41 -0.20 -1.26
CA LEU A 18 -7.78 -0.82 -0.08
C LEU A 18 -6.25 -0.76 -0.14
N GLU A 19 -5.66 -0.98 -1.32
CA GLU A 19 -4.23 -0.86 -1.53
C GLU A 19 -3.75 0.57 -1.30
N SER A 20 -4.46 1.56 -1.85
CA SER A 20 -4.14 2.97 -1.65
C SER A 20 -4.21 3.37 -0.17
N GLU A 21 -5.22 2.89 0.56
CA GLU A 21 -5.38 3.12 2.00
C GLU A 21 -4.23 2.49 2.80
N ALA A 22 -3.88 1.24 2.50
CA ALA A 22 -2.76 0.57 3.16
C ALA A 22 -1.42 1.28 2.90
N VAL A 23 -1.16 1.70 1.66
CA VAL A 23 0.04 2.49 1.31
C VAL A 23 0.10 3.79 2.08
N HIS A 24 -1.04 4.48 2.22
CA HIS A 24 -1.13 5.72 2.99
C HIS A 24 -0.76 5.48 4.46
N ILE A 25 -1.37 4.49 5.10
CA ILE A 25 -1.10 4.13 6.50
C ILE A 25 0.37 3.79 6.72
N PHE A 26 1.00 3.02 5.82
CA PHE A 26 2.43 2.71 5.94
C PHE A 26 3.31 3.97 5.91
N ARG A 27 2.99 4.95 5.06
CA ARG A 27 3.74 6.21 4.96
C ARG A 27 3.55 7.10 6.18
N GLU A 28 2.33 7.15 6.73
CA GLU A 28 2.08 7.86 7.99
C GLU A 28 2.86 7.24 9.14
N VAL A 29 2.81 5.91 9.30
CA VAL A 29 3.57 5.23 10.36
C VAL A 29 5.07 5.47 10.24
N ALA A 30 5.62 5.51 9.03
CA ALA A 30 7.03 5.84 8.83
C ALA A 30 7.38 7.30 9.13
N GLY A 31 6.41 8.23 9.02
CA GLY A 31 6.61 9.65 9.33
C GLY A 31 6.44 9.98 10.81
N GLU A 32 5.57 9.25 11.51
CA GLU A 32 5.15 9.56 12.88
C GLU A 32 5.90 8.76 13.97
N PHE A 33 6.52 7.62 13.62
CA PHE A 33 7.19 6.75 14.59
C PHE A 33 8.70 6.65 14.34
N GLU A 34 9.49 6.66 15.41
CA GLU A 34 10.96 6.58 15.32
C GLU A 34 11.49 5.18 14.97
N ARG A 35 10.82 4.11 15.45
CA ARG A 35 11.27 2.71 15.29
C ARG A 35 10.12 1.75 14.96
N PRO A 36 9.38 1.98 13.86
CA PRO A 36 8.29 1.10 13.46
C PRO A 36 8.80 -0.27 12.98
N VAL A 37 7.97 -1.29 13.19
CA VAL A 37 8.25 -2.69 12.86
C VAL A 37 7.03 -3.35 12.23
N ILE A 38 7.25 -4.36 11.40
CA ILE A 38 6.19 -5.24 10.90
C ILE A 38 6.24 -6.54 11.70
N LEU A 39 5.15 -6.85 12.41
CA LEU A 39 4.98 -8.16 13.04
C LEU A 39 4.76 -9.22 11.94
N PHE A 40 5.73 -10.10 11.74
CA PHE A 40 5.81 -10.98 10.59
C PHE A 40 5.76 -12.44 11.01
N SER A 41 4.57 -13.02 10.92
CA SER A 41 4.35 -14.45 11.20
C SER A 41 4.70 -15.40 10.06
N GLY A 42 4.99 -14.90 8.86
CA GLY A 42 5.12 -15.72 7.64
C GLY A 42 3.81 -16.28 7.08
N GLY A 43 2.66 -15.90 7.65
CA GLY A 43 1.34 -16.26 7.14
C GLY A 43 0.87 -15.39 5.98
N LYS A 44 -0.29 -15.72 5.39
CA LYS A 44 -0.83 -15.01 4.21
C LYS A 44 -1.01 -13.50 4.46
N ASP A 45 -1.50 -13.13 5.64
CA ASP A 45 -1.85 -11.74 5.94
C ASP A 45 -0.59 -10.90 6.14
N SER A 46 0.41 -11.42 6.85
CA SER A 46 1.69 -10.74 7.08
C SER A 46 2.53 -10.66 5.80
N ILE A 47 2.41 -11.62 4.88
CA ILE A 47 3.00 -11.53 3.53
C ILE A 47 2.35 -10.40 2.72
N VAL A 48 1.01 -10.29 2.73
CA VAL A 48 0.32 -9.18 2.03
C VAL A 48 0.71 -7.83 2.63
N MET A 49 0.80 -7.73 3.96
CA MET A 49 1.28 -6.51 4.61
C MET A 49 2.71 -6.15 4.21
N LEU A 50 3.64 -7.11 4.18
CA LEU A 50 5.00 -6.87 3.71
C LEU A 50 5.01 -6.42 2.24
N HIS A 51 4.20 -7.03 1.38
CA HIS A 51 4.09 -6.63 -0.02
C HIS A 51 3.57 -5.18 -0.17
N LEU A 52 2.54 -4.81 0.58
CA LEU A 52 1.99 -3.46 0.59
C LEU A 52 3.00 -2.44 1.14
N ALA A 53 3.77 -2.79 2.17
CA ALA A 53 4.86 -1.96 2.67
C ALA A 53 5.92 -1.74 1.57
N LEU A 54 6.33 -2.79 0.85
CA LEU A 54 7.26 -2.66 -0.28
C LEU A 54 6.72 -1.72 -1.37
N LYS A 55 5.42 -1.81 -1.69
CA LYS A 55 4.77 -0.89 -2.64
C LYS A 55 4.74 0.55 -2.13
N ALA A 56 4.53 0.75 -0.84
CA ALA A 56 4.45 2.09 -0.25
C ALA A 56 5.76 2.88 -0.38
N PHE A 57 6.91 2.19 -0.34
CA PHE A 57 8.24 2.83 -0.36
C PHE A 57 9.02 2.64 -1.65
N ALA A 58 8.55 1.82 -2.60
CA ALA A 58 9.23 1.65 -3.88
C ALA A 58 9.50 3.00 -4.57
N PRO A 59 10.71 3.21 -5.15
CA PRO A 59 11.81 2.24 -5.29
C PRO A 59 12.78 2.19 -4.09
N ALA A 60 12.54 2.95 -3.03
CA ALA A 60 13.37 2.93 -1.82
C ALA A 60 13.11 1.69 -0.96
N ALA A 61 14.06 1.39 -0.07
CA ALA A 61 13.88 0.35 0.93
C ALA A 61 12.80 0.74 1.95
N ILE A 62 12.06 -0.25 2.47
CA ILE A 62 11.12 -0.03 3.56
C ILE A 62 11.87 0.35 4.85
N PRO A 63 11.40 1.33 5.63
CA PRO A 63 12.05 1.75 6.88
C PRO A 63 11.64 0.89 8.09
N PHE A 64 11.22 -0.36 7.88
CA PHE A 64 10.72 -1.25 8.92
C PHE A 64 11.59 -2.51 9.06
N SER A 65 11.88 -2.89 10.30
CA SER A 65 12.38 -4.23 10.60
C SER A 65 11.21 -5.23 10.71
N LEU A 66 11.48 -6.51 10.43
CA LEU A 66 10.54 -7.59 10.69
C LEU A 66 10.76 -8.17 12.10
N LEU A 67 9.68 -8.46 12.82
CA LEU A 67 9.67 -9.11 14.15
C LEU A 67 8.88 -10.42 14.14
#